data_AF-D1JBM8-F1
#
_entry.id   AF-D1JBM8-F1
#
_cell.length_a   1.000
_cell.length_b   1.000
_cell.length_c   1.000
_cell.angle_alpha   90.00
_cell.angle_beta   90.00
_cell.angle_gamma   90.00
#
_symmetry.space_group_name_H-M   'P 1'
#
loop_
_entity.id
_entity.type
_entity.pdbx_description
1 polymer ?
#
loop_
_entity_poly.entity_id
_entity_poly.type
_entity_poly.pdbx_seq_one_letter_code
_entity_poly.pdbx_strand_id
1 'polypeptide(L)' 'MTEEDLEKYPSLKEAIVQVEKSENGRAGLKVHPDEWGRISAFISEKGSYNIKIGDECYGIGFICA' A
#
# COMPACT_ATOMS: atom_id res chain seq x y z
N MET A 1 -1.21 9.18 -6.04
CA MET A 1 0.20 8.80 -6.20
C MET A 1 0.33 8.28 -7.62
N THR A 2 1.49 8.44 -8.24
CA THR A 2 1.76 7.87 -9.57
C THR A 2 2.36 6.46 -9.41
N GLU A 3 2.45 5.70 -10.50
CA GLU A 3 3.18 4.42 -10.52
C GLU A 3 4.67 4.61 -10.17
N GLU A 4 5.27 5.75 -10.49
CA GLU A 4 6.65 6.07 -10.10
C GLU A 4 6.81 6.26 -8.59
N ASP A 5 5.80 6.80 -7.91
CA ASP A 5 5.82 6.89 -6.44
C ASP A 5 5.77 5.52 -5.78
N LEU A 6 5.09 4.54 -6.40
CA LEU A 6 5.01 3.15 -5.92
C LEU A 6 6.35 2.44 -5.93
N GLU A 7 7.28 2.80 -6.82
CA GLU A 7 8.65 2.23 -6.84
C GLU A 7 9.40 2.48 -5.52
N LYS A 8 9.02 3.52 -4.76
CA LYS A 8 9.61 3.83 -3.45
C LYS A 8 9.10 2.90 -2.33
N TYR A 9 8.01 2.18 -2.59
CA TYR A 9 7.30 1.32 -1.64
C TYR A 9 7.03 -0.07 -2.27
N PRO A 10 8.07 -0.90 -2.46
CA PRO A 10 7.94 -2.21 -3.09
C PRO A 10 6.87 -3.12 -2.47
N SER A 11 6.71 -3.10 -1.14
CA SER A 11 5.67 -3.88 -0.45
C SER A 11 4.25 -3.38 -0.77
N LEU A 12 4.08 -2.07 -0.97
CA LEU A 12 2.80 -1.49 -1.36
C LEU A 12 2.46 -1.86 -2.81
N LYS A 13 3.45 -1.77 -3.70
CA LYS A 13 3.33 -2.21 -5.10
C LYS A 13 2.95 -3.68 -5.20
N GLU A 14 3.61 -4.53 -4.42
CA GLU A 14 3.27 -5.96 -4.37
C GLU A 14 1.85 -6.18 -3.85
N ALA A 15 1.41 -5.43 -2.83
CA ALA A 15 0.07 -5.55 -2.28
C ALA A 15 -1.01 -5.29 -3.33
N ILE A 16 -0.81 -4.27 -4.18
CA ILE A 16 -1.74 -3.93 -5.26
C ILE A 16 -1.82 -5.07 -6.28
N VAL A 17 -0.67 -5.58 -6.74
CA VAL A 17 -0.62 -6.70 -7.68
C VAL A 17 -1.31 -7.95 -7.11
N GLN A 18 -1.20 -8.19 -5.80
CA GLN A 18 -1.90 -9.29 -5.14
C GLN A 18 -3.39 -9.03 -4.97
N VAL A 19 -3.81 -7.78 -4.70
CA VAL A 19 -5.23 -7.39 -4.64
C VAL A 19 -5.92 -7.68 -5.96
N GLU A 20 -5.32 -7.28 -7.09
CA GLU A 20 -5.88 -7.52 -8.43
C GLU A 20 -6.04 -9.01 -8.77
N LYS A 21 -5.17 -9.87 -8.20
CA LYS A 21 -5.20 -11.32 -8.39
C LYS A 21 -6.11 -12.04 -7.38
N SER A 22 -6.58 -11.35 -6.37
CA SER A 22 -7.34 -11.92 -5.26
C SER A 22 -8.83 -11.89 -5.55
N GLU A 23 -9.52 -13.02 -5.35
CA GLU A 23 -10.98 -13.12 -5.57
C GLU A 23 -11.80 -12.19 -4.66
N ASN A 24 -11.25 -11.78 -3.51
CA ASN A 24 -11.92 -10.88 -2.56
C ASN A 24 -11.40 -9.44 -2.60
N GLY A 25 -10.50 -9.10 -3.54
CA GLY A 25 -9.92 -7.77 -3.68
C GLY A 25 -9.09 -7.33 -2.47
N ARG A 26 -8.49 -8.28 -1.74
CA ARG A 26 -7.62 -8.00 -0.58
C ARG A 26 -6.32 -8.77 -0.68
N ALA A 27 -5.24 -8.14 -0.22
CA ALA A 27 -3.95 -8.74 -0.03
C ALA A 27 -3.39 -8.38 1.36
N GLY A 28 -2.59 -9.27 1.92
CA GLY A 28 -1.87 -9.06 3.17
C GLY A 28 -0.42 -9.47 3.00
N LEU A 29 0.50 -8.59 3.37
CA LEU A 29 1.95 -8.77 3.19
C LEU A 29 2.68 -8.53 4.50
N LYS A 30 3.72 -9.32 4.72
CA LYS A 30 4.71 -9.01 5.75
C LYS A 30 5.66 -7.97 5.18
N VAL A 31 5.83 -6.87 5.88
CA VAL A 31 6.62 -5.73 5.44
C VAL A 31 7.82 -5.57 6.36
N HIS A 32 8.98 -5.23 5.81
CA HIS A 32 10.15 -4.91 6.62
C HIS A 32 9.88 -3.66 7.50
N PRO A 33 10.30 -3.62 8.78
CA PRO A 33 10.01 -2.49 9.67
C PRO A 33 10.38 -1.11 9.11
N ASP A 34 11.50 -1.01 8.38
CA ASP A 34 11.93 0.25 7.77
C ASP A 34 11.00 0.72 6.64
N GLU A 35 10.45 -0.20 5.86
CA GLU A 35 9.48 0.15 4.83
C GLU A 35 8.11 0.43 5.44
N TRP A 36 7.72 -0.33 6.46
CA TRP A 36 6.51 -0.09 7.23
C TRP A 36 6.47 1.33 7.78
N GLY A 37 7.57 1.78 8.39
CA GLY A 37 7.69 3.14 8.92
C GLY A 37 7.53 4.20 7.81
N ARG A 38 8.14 3.99 6.65
CA ARG A 38 8.02 4.90 5.49
C ARG A 38 6.60 4.97 4.93
N ILE A 39 5.92 3.83 4.80
CA ILE A 39 4.52 3.78 4.31
C ILE A 39 3.59 4.43 5.34
N SER A 40 3.77 4.13 6.62
CA SER A 40 2.97 4.70 7.71
C SER A 40 3.12 6.22 7.80
N ALA A 41 4.35 6.73 7.69
CA ALA A 41 4.63 8.17 7.65
C ALA A 41 3.98 8.83 6.43
N PHE A 42 4.13 8.24 5.24
CA PHE A 42 3.51 8.72 4.00
C PHE A 42 1.99 8.83 4.11
N ILE A 43 1.32 7.81 4.63
CA ILE A 43 -0.14 7.81 4.81
C ILE A 43 -0.56 8.85 5.85
N SER A 44 0.21 8.99 6.93
CA SER A 44 -0.07 9.97 7.99
C SER A 44 0.07 11.40 7.47
N GLU A 45 1.10 11.69 6.67
CA GLU A 45 1.31 12.99 6.03
C GLU A 45 0.17 13.34 5.07
N LYS A 46 -0.30 12.35 4.31
CA LYS A 46 -1.43 12.52 3.39
C LYS A 46 -2.78 12.66 4.12
N GLY A 47 -2.87 12.22 5.37
CA GLY A 47 -4.09 12.26 6.18
C GLY A 47 -5.19 11.28 5.72
N SER A 48 -4.85 10.28 4.89
CA SER A 48 -5.81 9.32 4.35
C SER A 48 -5.18 7.96 4.13
N TYR A 49 -5.80 6.93 4.72
CA TYR A 49 -5.48 5.51 4.51
C TYR A 49 -5.89 4.98 3.13
N ASN A 50 -6.41 5.85 2.26
CA ASN A 50 -6.76 5.49 0.89
C ASN A 50 -5.75 6.10 -0.08
N ILE A 51 -5.26 5.27 -0.98
CA ILE A 51 -4.38 5.68 -2.08
C ILE A 51 -5.10 5.52 -3.41
N LYS A 52 -4.94 6.53 -4.29
CA LYS A 52 -5.41 6.48 -5.67
C LYS A 52 -4.22 6.29 -6.58
N ILE A 53 -4.31 5.29 -7.46
CA ILE A 53 -3.31 4.94 -8.48
C ILE A 53 -4.07 4.77 -9.80
N GLY A 54 -3.73 5.58 -10.80
CA GLY A 54 -4.56 5.70 -12.00
C GLY A 54 -5.99 6.10 -11.61
N ASP A 55 -6.96 5.26 -11.98
CA ASP A 55 -8.38 5.43 -11.65
C ASP A 55 -8.85 4.58 -10.46
N GLU A 56 -8.01 3.70 -9.93
CA GLU A 56 -8.35 2.80 -8.84
C GLU A 56 -8.02 3.38 -7.47
N CYS A 57 -8.79 2.95 -6.45
CA CYS A 57 -8.64 3.39 -5.06
C CYS A 57 -8.45 2.18 -4.15
N TYR A 58 -7.37 2.18 -3.37
CA TYR A 58 -7.02 1.09 -2.46
C TYR A 58 -6.97 1.58 -1.02
N GLY A 59 -7.61 0.83 -0.12
CA GLY A 59 -7.55 1.04 1.32
C GLY A 59 -6.37 0.30 1.93
N ILE A 60 -5.58 0.98 2.76
CA ILE A 60 -4.41 0.44 3.42
C ILE A 60 -4.70 0.26 4.91
N GLY A 61 -4.45 -0.96 5.41
CA GLY A 61 -4.53 -1.29 6.83
C GLY A 61 -3.17 -1.73 7.37
N PHE A 62 -2.91 -1.41 8.64
CA PHE A 62 -1.73 -1.82 9.36
C PHE A 62 -2.14 -2.70 10.54
N ILE A 63 -1.57 -3.91 10.61
CA ILE A 63 -1.76 -4.85 11.71
C ILE A 63 -0.38 -5.33 12.17
N CYS A 64 -0.06 -5.14 13.46
CA CYS A 64 1.11 -5.76 14.06
C CYS A 64 0.80 -7.22 14.36
N ALA A 65 1.66 -8.13 13.90
CA ALA A 65 1.56 -9.58 14.14
C ALA A 65 2.60 -10.04 15.16
#